data_AF-A0AAV4HM68-F1
#
_entry.id   AF-A0AAV4HM68-F1
#
_cell.length_a   1.000
_cell.length_b   1.000
_cell.length_c   1.000
_cell.angle_alpha   90.00
_cell.angle_beta   90.00
_cell.angle_gamma   90.00
#
_symmetry.space_group_name_H-M   'P 1'
#
loop_
_entity.id
_entity.type
_entity.pdbx_description
1 polymer ?
#
loop_
_entity_poly.entity_id
_entity_poly.type
_entity_poly.pdbx_seq_one_letter_code
_entity_poly.pdbx_strand_id
1 'polypeptide(L)'
;MPASKDQSFSHLVDLTYPLTSQTVLTDGQVFSFLAYQLNTLELWKDDEANSMVNLCWHSKEMSLYHSVTDGKVNDLNEDVLRNLVKMFLVSPRDRGYDMKPSLTQRPEEDFNKQDFVPKRVVVEEVVEEEEYIVS
;
A
#
# COMPACT_ATOMS: atom_id res chain seq x y z
N MET A 1 -10.26 -21.93 -4.20
CA MET A 1 -11.26 -21.50 -3.20
C MET A 1 -11.15 -20.00 -3.09
N PRO A 2 -12.18 -19.20 -3.42
CA PRO A 2 -12.05 -17.76 -3.44
C PRO A 2 -12.00 -17.23 -2.01
N ALA A 3 -10.90 -16.57 -1.68
CA ALA A 3 -10.74 -15.82 -0.44
C ALA A 3 -11.44 -14.46 -0.61
N SER A 4 -12.74 -14.40 -0.34
CA SER A 4 -13.46 -13.12 -0.24
C SER A 4 -14.39 -13.17 0.97
N LYS A 5 -13.78 -13.16 2.15
CA LYS A 5 -14.40 -12.60 3.35
C LYS A 5 -13.93 -11.15 3.37
N ASP A 6 -14.72 -10.28 2.75
CA ASP A 6 -14.40 -8.87 2.59
C ASP A 6 -14.23 -8.24 3.98
N GLN A 7 -13.06 -7.67 4.21
CA GLN A 7 -12.80 -6.79 5.34
C GLN A 7 -13.79 -5.64 5.20
N SER A 8 -14.77 -5.53 6.09
CA SER A 8 -15.94 -4.66 5.89
C SER A 8 -15.62 -3.18 6.14
N PHE A 9 -14.60 -2.65 5.48
CA PHE A 9 -14.22 -1.24 5.49
C PHE A 9 -15.08 -0.46 4.49
N SER A 10 -15.45 0.76 4.86
CA SER A 10 -16.23 1.68 4.04
C SER A 10 -15.97 3.12 4.47
N HIS A 11 -16.57 4.09 3.77
CA HIS A 11 -16.54 5.50 4.19
C HIS A 11 -17.25 5.75 5.55
N LEU A 12 -18.00 4.77 6.07
CA LEU A 12 -18.62 4.81 7.40
C LEU A 12 -17.83 4.02 8.46
N VAL A 13 -17.01 3.06 8.02
CA VAL A 13 -16.19 2.19 8.87
C VAL A 13 -14.78 2.23 8.33
N ASP A 14 -13.99 3.16 8.84
CA ASP A 14 -12.64 3.41 8.35
C ASP A 14 -11.68 2.24 8.62
N LEU A 15 -10.53 2.31 7.97
CA LEU A 15 -9.45 1.33 8.02
C LEU A 15 -8.86 1.23 9.44
N THR A 16 -8.84 0.02 9.99
CA THR A 16 -8.15 -0.26 11.27
C THR A 16 -6.64 -0.36 11.14
N TYR A 17 -6.13 -0.53 9.91
CA TYR A 17 -4.71 -0.59 9.56
C TYR A 17 -4.50 -0.10 8.12
N PRO A 18 -3.32 0.41 7.76
CA PRO A 18 -3.06 0.88 6.40
C PRO A 18 -3.04 -0.27 5.39
N LEU A 19 -3.63 -0.02 4.22
CA LEU A 19 -3.55 -0.89 3.06
C LEU A 19 -2.53 -0.33 2.08
N THR A 20 -1.58 -1.15 1.67
CA THR A 20 -0.54 -0.75 0.72
C THR A 20 -0.75 -1.46 -0.62
N SER A 21 -0.53 -0.74 -1.71
CA SER A 21 -0.55 -1.26 -3.06
C SER A 21 0.66 -0.76 -3.85
N GLN A 22 1.12 -1.58 -4.77
CA GLN A 22 2.27 -1.31 -5.62
C GLN A 22 1.81 -1.33 -7.08
N THR A 23 2.19 -0.33 -7.86
CA THR A 23 1.75 -0.16 -9.25
C THR A 23 2.93 0.18 -10.15
N VAL A 24 3.02 -0.50 -11.29
CA VAL A 24 3.99 -0.20 -12.36
C VAL A 24 3.23 0.42 -13.51
N LEU A 25 3.59 1.64 -13.91
CA LEU A 25 3.09 2.29 -15.11
C LEU A 25 4.14 2.18 -16.21
N THR A 26 3.73 1.75 -17.41
CA THR A 26 4.65 1.63 -18.54
C THR A 26 3.90 1.72 -19.87
N ASP A 27 4.57 2.27 -20.88
CA ASP A 27 4.17 2.25 -22.29
C ASP A 27 4.90 1.14 -23.11
N GLY A 28 5.72 0.34 -22.44
CA GLY A 28 6.57 -0.71 -23.03
C GLY A 28 8.05 -0.32 -23.13
N GLN A 29 8.39 0.97 -23.10
CA GLN A 29 9.78 1.44 -23.11
C GLN A 29 10.12 2.22 -21.84
N VAL A 30 9.24 3.12 -21.41
CA VAL A 30 9.40 3.93 -20.21
C VAL A 30 8.62 3.30 -19.06
N PHE A 31 9.22 3.31 -17.87
CA PHE A 31 8.66 2.73 -16.66
C PHE A 31 8.64 3.77 -15.54
N SER A 32 7.55 3.75 -14.78
CA SER A 32 7.36 4.50 -13.55
C SER A 32 6.84 3.56 -12.47
N PHE A 33 7.44 3.64 -11.28
CA PHE A 33 7.13 2.79 -10.14
C PHE A 33 6.41 3.59 -9.08
N LEU A 34 5.28 3.07 -8.59
CA LEU A 34 4.45 3.73 -7.59
C LEU A 34 4.20 2.80 -6.42
N ALA A 35 4.19 3.37 -5.22
CA ALA A 35 3.70 2.75 -4.01
C ALA A 35 2.63 3.66 -3.41
N TYR A 36 1.47 3.09 -3.10
CA TYR A 36 0.35 3.81 -2.52
C TYR A 36 0.00 3.20 -1.17
N GLN A 37 -0.22 4.05 -0.18
CA GLN A 37 -0.69 3.66 1.15
C GLN A 37 -2.01 4.37 1.44
N LEU A 38 -3.07 3.57 1.53
CA LEU A 38 -4.39 3.98 1.93
C LEU A 38 -4.48 3.97 3.45
N ASN A 39 -4.58 5.16 4.03
CA ASN A 39 -4.70 5.40 5.46
C ASN A 39 -6.14 5.74 5.86
N THR A 40 -6.95 6.34 4.99
CA THR A 40 -8.33 6.71 5.32
C THR A 40 -9.27 6.59 4.12
N LEU A 41 -10.50 6.14 4.40
CA LEU A 41 -11.65 6.17 3.49
C LEU A 41 -12.63 7.29 3.82
N GLU A 42 -12.45 8.00 4.94
CA GLU A 42 -13.35 9.06 5.42
C GLU A 42 -13.07 10.41 4.73
N LEU A 43 -13.09 10.42 3.40
CA LEU A 43 -12.79 11.61 2.59
C LEU A 43 -13.83 12.73 2.70
N TRP A 44 -14.92 12.50 3.44
CA TRP A 44 -16.01 13.45 3.65
C TRP A 44 -15.85 14.30 4.90
N LYS A 45 -14.93 13.93 5.80
CA LYS A 45 -14.61 14.69 7.01
C LYS A 45 -13.60 15.80 6.70
N ASP A 46 -13.64 16.87 7.48
CA ASP A 46 -12.61 17.91 7.44
C ASP A 46 -11.36 17.49 8.24
N ASP A 47 -10.29 18.27 8.10
CA ASP A 47 -9.00 17.99 8.73
C ASP A 47 -9.07 18.00 10.27
N GLU A 48 -10.03 18.74 10.85
CA GLU A 48 -10.27 18.77 12.30
C GLU A 48 -10.87 17.44 12.79
N ALA A 49 -11.80 16.85 12.03
CA ALA A 49 -12.44 15.59 12.37
C ALA A 49 -11.63 14.35 11.93
N ASN A 50 -10.78 14.46 10.90
CA ASN A 50 -9.87 13.39 10.49
C ASN A 50 -8.58 13.96 9.87
N SER A 51 -7.49 13.93 10.63
CA SER A 51 -6.18 14.43 10.18
C SER A 51 -5.38 13.44 9.32
N MET A 52 -5.92 12.25 9.02
CA MET A 52 -5.21 11.22 8.26
C MET A 52 -5.22 11.54 6.76
N VAL A 53 -4.08 11.34 6.11
CA VAL A 53 -3.93 11.50 4.65
C VAL A 53 -3.42 10.23 4.00
N ASN A 54 -3.85 9.99 2.76
CA ASN A 54 -3.32 8.89 1.96
C ASN A 54 -1.98 9.29 1.33
N LEU A 55 -1.04 8.35 1.26
CA LEU A 55 0.32 8.59 0.77
C LEU A 55 0.52 7.92 -0.59
N CYS A 56 1.20 8.62 -1.49
CA CYS A 56 1.58 8.10 -2.79
C CYS A 56 3.04 8.48 -3.08
N TRP A 57 3.90 7.47 -3.21
CA TRP A 57 5.27 7.63 -3.66
C TRP A 57 5.36 7.28 -5.14
N HIS A 58 6.07 8.10 -5.90
CA HIS A 58 6.32 7.86 -7.32
C HIS A 58 7.82 7.98 -7.61
N SER A 59 8.33 7.10 -8.47
CA SER A 59 9.67 7.25 -9.02
C SER A 59 9.69 8.31 -10.13
N LYS A 60 10.88 8.72 -10.54
CA LYS A 60 11.06 9.38 -11.84
C LYS A 60 10.87 8.33 -12.95
N GLU A 61 10.51 8.80 -14.14
CA GLU A 61 10.42 7.98 -15.35
C GLU A 61 11.81 7.44 -15.73
N MET A 62 11.86 6.17 -16.10
CA MET A 62 13.09 5.48 -16.50
C MET A 62 12.85 4.70 -17.78
N SER A 63 13.68 4.91 -18.81
CA SER A 63 13.65 4.07 -20.01
C SER A 63 14.35 2.74 -19.74
N LEU A 64 13.68 1.64 -20.10
CA LEU A 64 14.21 0.28 -20.02
C LEU A 64 15.31 0.04 -21.05
N TYR A 65 15.20 0.62 -22.24
CA TYR A 65 16.21 0.52 -23.30
C TYR A 65 16.19 1.78 -24.17
N HIS A 66 17.30 2.05 -24.85
CA HIS A 66 17.40 3.22 -25.76
C HIS A 66 16.78 2.93 -27.13
N SER A 67 17.18 1.83 -27.78
CA SER A 67 16.67 1.44 -29.11
C SER A 67 16.77 -0.06 -29.34
N VAL A 68 16.05 -0.55 -30.35
CA VAL A 68 16.16 -1.93 -30.84
C VAL A 68 16.59 -1.88 -32.30
N THR A 69 17.74 -2.48 -32.63
CA THR A 69 18.30 -2.50 -33.99
C THR A 69 18.69 -3.93 -34.34
N ASP A 70 18.27 -4.42 -35.50
CA ASP A 70 18.55 -5.79 -35.98
C ASP A 70 18.22 -6.89 -34.95
N GLY A 71 17.15 -6.68 -34.18
CA GLY A 71 16.71 -7.61 -33.13
C GLY A 71 17.55 -7.61 -31.86
N LYS A 72 18.51 -6.69 -31.71
CA LYS A 72 19.30 -6.48 -30.49
C LYS A 72 18.84 -5.23 -29.76
N VAL A 73 18.76 -5.33 -28.43
CA VAL A 73 18.43 -4.22 -27.54
C VAL A 73 19.72 -3.44 -27.25
N ASN A 74 19.70 -2.14 -27.50
CA ASN A 74 20.81 -1.23 -27.21
C ASN A 74 20.54 -0.52 -25.87
N ASP A 75 21.59 -0.43 -25.05
CA ASP A 75 21.60 0.25 -23.76
C ASP A 75 20.43 -0.15 -22.84
N LEU A 76 20.38 -1.43 -22.49
CA LEU A 76 19.42 -1.95 -21.53
C LEU A 76 19.72 -1.40 -20.12
N ASN A 77 18.73 -0.76 -19.52
CA ASN A 77 18.79 -0.24 -18.16
C ASN A 77 18.42 -1.35 -17.16
N GLU A 78 19.43 -1.95 -16.54
CA GLU A 78 19.24 -3.02 -15.56
C GLU A 78 18.54 -2.57 -14.27
N ASP A 79 18.57 -1.28 -13.94
CA ASP A 79 17.94 -0.77 -12.71
C ASP A 79 16.42 -0.85 -12.78
N VAL A 80 15.84 -0.65 -13.98
CA VAL A 80 14.40 -0.83 -14.20
C VAL A 80 13.99 -2.27 -13.92
N LEU A 81 14.76 -3.24 -14.43
CA LEU A 81 14.50 -4.67 -14.19
C LEU A 81 14.67 -5.02 -12.71
N ARG A 82 15.71 -4.48 -12.06
CA ARG A 82 15.95 -4.68 -10.63
C ARG A 82 14.77 -4.18 -9.80
N ASN A 83 14.23 -3.00 -10.11
CA ASN A 83 13.09 -2.43 -9.40
C ASN A 83 11.81 -3.24 -9.64
N LEU A 84 11.58 -3.69 -10.88
CA LEU A 84 10.47 -4.58 -11.22
C LEU A 84 10.51 -5.87 -10.39
N VAL A 85 11.68 -6.53 -10.35
CA VAL A 85 11.89 -7.76 -9.58
C VAL A 85 11.69 -7.49 -8.09
N LYS A 86 12.22 -6.39 -7.55
CA LYS A 86 12.00 -6.00 -6.15
C LYS A 86 10.51 -5.92 -5.80
N MET A 87 9.69 -5.27 -6.64
CA MET A 87 8.24 -5.15 -6.38
C MET A 87 7.54 -6.52 -6.37
N PHE A 88 7.93 -7.43 -7.26
CA PHE A 88 7.37 -8.79 -7.28
C PHE A 88 7.81 -9.67 -6.10
N LEU A 89 8.99 -9.41 -5.54
CA LEU A 89 9.53 -10.19 -4.42
C LEU A 89 9.06 -9.70 -3.04
N VAL A 90 8.37 -8.55 -2.97
CA VAL A 90 7.82 -8.06 -1.70
C VAL A 90 6.82 -9.09 -1.15
N SER A 91 7.18 -9.70 -0.03
CA SER A 91 6.37 -10.70 0.65
C SER A 91 5.57 -10.06 1.79
N PRO A 92 4.32 -10.50 2.03
CA PRO A 92 3.55 -10.07 3.19
C PRO A 92 4.31 -10.35 4.49
N ARG A 93 4.32 -9.38 5.41
CA ARG A 93 4.87 -9.55 6.75
C ARG A 93 3.73 -9.85 7.72
N ASP A 94 4.01 -10.69 8.72
CA ASP A 94 3.11 -10.84 9.86
C ASP A 94 3.06 -9.52 10.63
N ARG A 95 1.85 -9.07 10.95
CA ARG A 95 1.60 -7.78 11.58
C ARG A 95 1.29 -7.90 13.06
N GLY A 96 1.12 -9.12 13.59
CA GLY A 96 0.91 -9.35 15.03
C GLY A 96 -0.46 -8.87 15.56
N TYR A 97 -1.41 -8.50 14.71
CA TYR A 97 -2.77 -8.12 15.09
C TYR A 97 -3.83 -8.74 14.17
N ASP A 98 -5.06 -8.85 14.67
CA ASP A 98 -6.18 -9.41 13.91
C ASP A 98 -6.55 -8.50 12.74
N MET A 99 -6.27 -8.98 11.54
CA MET A 99 -6.61 -8.28 10.31
C MET A 99 -8.10 -8.38 9.99
N LYS A 100 -8.91 -9.14 10.73
CA LYS A 100 -10.35 -9.39 10.49
C LYS A 100 -11.26 -8.93 11.63
N PRO A 101 -11.17 -7.65 12.06
CA PRO A 101 -11.86 -7.16 13.25
C PRO A 101 -13.40 -7.22 13.16
N SER A 102 -13.97 -7.23 11.95
CA SER A 102 -15.43 -7.30 11.73
C SER A 102 -15.99 -8.73 11.65
N LEU A 103 -15.14 -9.76 11.68
CA LEU A 103 -15.53 -11.16 11.41
C LEU A 103 -15.41 -12.07 12.63
N THR A 104 -14.76 -11.63 13.70
CA THR A 104 -14.65 -12.38 14.95
C THR A 104 -16.01 -12.42 15.64
N GLN A 105 -16.40 -13.62 16.08
CA GLN A 105 -17.75 -13.94 16.55
C GLN A 105 -18.21 -12.94 17.61
N ARG A 106 -19.33 -12.26 17.32
CA ARG A 106 -20.01 -11.31 18.21
C ARG A 106 -20.21 -11.96 19.59
N PRO A 107 -19.46 -11.58 20.64
CA PRO A 107 -19.76 -12.01 22.00
C PRO A 107 -21.15 -11.48 22.36
N GLU A 108 -21.90 -12.20 23.20
CA GLU A 108 -23.24 -11.76 23.65
C GLU A 108 -23.22 -10.36 24.32
N GLU A 109 -22.04 -9.89 24.71
CA GLU A 109 -21.79 -8.56 25.28
C GLU A 109 -21.94 -7.41 24.25
N ASP A 110 -21.82 -7.68 22.96
CA ASP A 110 -21.91 -6.66 21.89
C ASP A 110 -23.36 -6.23 21.59
N PHE A 111 -24.37 -6.96 22.05
CA PHE A 111 -25.77 -6.56 21.85
C PHE A 111 -26.16 -5.29 22.64
N ASN A 112 -25.37 -4.91 23.64
CA ASN A 112 -25.60 -3.73 24.49
C ASN A 112 -24.63 -2.56 24.20
N LYS A 113 -23.72 -2.68 23.22
CA LYS A 113 -22.87 -1.56 22.83
C LYS A 113 -23.66 -0.58 21.97
N GLN A 114 -23.63 0.70 22.36
CA GLN A 114 -24.18 1.80 21.55
C GLN A 114 -23.21 2.16 20.41
N ASP A 115 -21.91 1.90 20.59
CA ASP A 115 -20.87 2.15 19.60
C ASP A 115 -20.41 0.83 18.95
N PHE A 116 -20.84 0.64 17.70
CA PHE A 116 -20.48 -0.53 16.87
C PHE A 116 -19.18 -0.35 16.08
N VAL A 117 -18.50 0.79 16.24
CA VAL A 117 -17.27 1.11 15.50
C VAL A 117 -16.08 0.53 16.28
N PRO A 118 -15.32 -0.42 15.69
CA PRO A 118 -14.12 -0.96 16.35
C PRO A 118 -13.09 0.16 16.57
N LYS A 119 -12.45 0.16 17.75
CA LYS A 119 -11.40 1.14 18.06
C LYS A 119 -10.18 0.89 17.17
N ARG A 120 -9.67 1.97 16.56
CA ARG A 120 -8.51 1.95 15.68
C ARG A 120 -7.24 1.67 16.50
N VAL A 121 -6.40 0.75 16.02
CA VAL A 121 -5.06 0.50 16.59
C VAL A 121 -4.07 1.32 15.79
N VAL A 122 -3.58 2.42 16.36
CA VAL A 122 -2.51 3.22 15.75
C VAL A 122 -1.18 2.67 16.23
N VAL A 123 -0.38 2.11 15.32
CA VAL A 123 1.01 1.71 15.58
C VAL A 123 1.90 2.73 14.90
N GLU A 124 2.74 3.43 15.67
CA GLU A 124 3.77 4.31 15.11
C GLU A 124 4.88 3.43 14.53
N GLU A 125 4.90 3.25 13.20
CA GLU A 125 6.07 2.69 12.52
C GLU A 125 7.16 3.77 12.44
N VAL A 126 8.25 3.58 13.19
CA VAL A 126 9.46 4.39 13.07
C VAL A 126 10.13 4.03 11.75
N VAL A 127 10.05 4.92 10.76
CA VAL A 127 10.79 4.80 9.50
C VAL A 127 12.20 5.30 9.77
N GLU A 128 13.16 4.39 9.96
CA GLU A 128 14.58 4.73 9.95
C GLU A 128 14.98 5.08 8.51
N GLU A 129 15.15 6.37 8.22
CA GLU A 129 15.74 6.82 6.95
C GLU A 129 17.22 6.44 6.94
N GLU A 130 17.59 5.42 6.16
CA GLU A 130 19.01 5.13 5.88
C GLU A 130 19.57 6.24 4.97
N GLU A 131 20.29 7.21 5.55
CA GLU A 131 21.09 8.17 4.80
C GLU A 131 22.26 7.44 4.12
N TYR A 132 22.19 7.30 2.79
CA TYR A 132 23.33 6.83 2.00
C TYR A 132 24.36 7.96 1.85
N ILE A 133 25.41 7.93 2.67
CA ILE A 133 26.59 8.78 2.51
C ILE A 133 27.28 8.39 1.20
N VAL A 134 27.20 9.24 0.19
CA VAL A 134 28.01 9.12 -1.03
C VAL A 134 29.41 9.64 -0.69
N SER A 135 30.36 8.71 -0.48
CA SER A 135 31.79 8.99 -0.36
C SER A 135 32.46 9.18 -1.72
#